data_AF-A0A1S9CTM3-F1
#
_entry.id   AF-A0A1S9CTM3-F1
#
_cell.length_a   1.000
_cell.length_b   1.000
_cell.length_c   1.000
_cell.angle_alpha   90.00
_cell.angle_beta   90.00
_cell.angle_gamma   90.00
#
_symmetry.space_group_name_H-M   'P 1'
#
loop_
_entity.id
_entity.type
_entity.pdbx_description
1 polymer ?
#
loop_
_entity_poly.entity_id
_entity_poly.type
_entity_poly.pdbx_seq_one_letter_code
_entity_poly.pdbx_strand_id
1 'polypeptide(L)'
;MIEPINMIDMIPMPSIQNKQYTMDDSVFKISFDAAKDLLVATNEAEQITTQLTYDFMTGKNDNIHDLMIAQEKSSLMLNFTMQVRNKLMEAYDEIMQIPV
;
A
#
# COMPACT_ATOMS: atom_id res chain seq x y z
N MET A 1 -36.25 -50.71 -40.08
CA MET A 1 -35.05 -49.85 -40.01
C MET A 1 -35.47 -48.44 -40.40
N ILE A 2 -35.48 -47.50 -39.47
CA ILE A 2 -35.52 -46.05 -39.67
C ILE A 2 -34.81 -45.47 -38.45
N GLU A 3 -33.71 -44.74 -38.65
CA GLU A 3 -32.98 -44.07 -37.58
C GLU A 3 -33.62 -42.70 -37.28
N PRO A 4 -33.71 -42.26 -36.02
CA PRO A 4 -34.29 -40.96 -35.71
C PRO A 4 -33.31 -39.82 -36.05
N ILE A 5 -33.87 -38.74 -36.61
CA ILE A 5 -33.16 -37.49 -36.88
C ILE A 5 -32.76 -36.87 -35.54
N ASN A 6 -31.47 -36.76 -35.27
CA ASN A 6 -30.95 -35.98 -34.15
C ASN A 6 -29.75 -35.15 -34.61
N MET A 7 -30.01 -33.92 -35.08
CA MET A 7 -28.99 -32.88 -35.27
C MET A 7 -29.63 -31.50 -35.03
N ILE A 8 -29.88 -31.17 -33.77
CA ILE A 8 -29.72 -29.78 -33.33
C ILE A 8 -28.29 -29.74 -32.80
N ASP A 9 -27.38 -29.26 -33.64
CA ASP A 9 -25.98 -29.04 -33.25
C ASP A 9 -25.97 -28.06 -32.08
N MET A 10 -25.55 -28.59 -30.93
CA MET A 10 -25.27 -27.81 -29.74
C MET A 10 -23.99 -27.03 -30.03
N ILE A 11 -24.11 -25.73 -30.37
CA ILE A 11 -22.95 -24.85 -30.45
C ILE A 11 -22.27 -24.90 -29.08
N PRO A 12 -21.02 -25.38 -28.98
CA PRO A 12 -20.31 -25.37 -27.71
C PRO A 12 -20.14 -23.91 -27.29
N MET A 13 -20.75 -23.53 -26.16
CA MET A 13 -20.45 -22.25 -25.54
C MET A 13 -18.95 -22.23 -25.25
N PRO A 14 -18.24 -21.11 -25.53
CA PRO A 14 -16.86 -20.99 -25.11
C PRO A 14 -16.83 -21.17 -23.60
N SER A 15 -16.09 -22.17 -23.13
CA SER A 15 -15.79 -22.31 -21.71
C SER A 15 -15.15 -21.01 -21.25
N ILE A 16 -15.81 -20.31 -20.32
CA ILE A 16 -15.19 -19.19 -19.61
C ILE A 16 -13.99 -19.81 -18.88
N GLN A 17 -12.81 -19.60 -19.44
CA GLN A 17 -11.57 -20.03 -18.82
C GLN A 17 -11.37 -19.08 -17.65
N ASN A 18 -11.82 -19.50 -16.46
CA ASN A 18 -11.53 -18.83 -15.21
C ASN A 18 -10.00 -18.73 -15.11
N LYS A 19 -9.49 -17.55 -15.44
CA LYS A 19 -8.09 -17.21 -15.22
C LYS A 19 -7.97 -17.18 -13.70
N GLN A 20 -7.54 -18.29 -13.11
CA GLN A 20 -7.23 -18.35 -11.70
C GLN A 20 -6.08 -17.35 -11.49
N TYR A 21 -6.43 -16.19 -10.95
CA TYR A 21 -5.45 -15.26 -10.43
C TYR A 21 -4.86 -15.95 -9.21
N THR A 22 -3.70 -16.56 -9.39
CA THR A 22 -2.84 -16.90 -8.26
C THR A 22 -2.38 -15.56 -7.70
N MET A 23 -2.95 -15.16 -6.57
CA MET A 23 -2.44 -14.00 -5.85
C MET A 23 -1.06 -14.36 -5.33
N ASP A 24 -0.06 -13.62 -5.82
CA ASP A 24 1.30 -13.74 -5.34
C ASP A 24 1.42 -12.95 -4.02
N ASP A 25 1.23 -13.64 -2.90
CA ASP A 25 1.36 -13.11 -1.53
C ASP A 25 2.71 -12.39 -1.31
N SER A 26 3.74 -12.70 -2.11
CA SER A 26 5.06 -12.10 -1.98
C SER A 26 5.05 -10.59 -2.32
N VAL A 27 4.23 -10.15 -3.28
CA VAL A 27 4.13 -8.75 -3.70
C VAL A 27 3.50 -7.90 -2.60
N PHE A 28 2.45 -8.42 -1.95
CA PHE A 28 1.83 -7.75 -0.81
C PHE A 28 2.82 -7.65 0.35
N LYS A 29 3.55 -8.72 0.65
CA LYS A 29 4.56 -8.73 1.71
C LYS A 29 5.67 -7.68 1.48
N ILE A 30 6.19 -7.56 0.26
CA ILE A 30 7.20 -6.53 -0.07
C ILE A 30 6.65 -5.12 0.15
N SER A 31 5.41 -4.88 -0.29
CA SER A 31 4.74 -3.59 -0.14
C SER A 31 4.50 -3.24 1.33
N PHE A 32 4.11 -4.23 2.14
CA PHE A 32 3.94 -4.10 3.58
C PHE A 32 5.27 -3.83 4.30
N ASP A 33 6.33 -4.55 3.94
CA ASP A 33 7.67 -4.31 4.49
C ASP A 33 8.15 -2.90 4.15
N ALA A 34 7.96 -2.43 2.90
CA ALA A 34 8.30 -1.07 2.51
C ALA A 34 7.52 0.00 3.30
N ALA A 35 6.23 -0.22 3.59
CA ALA A 35 5.44 0.70 4.40
C ALA A 35 5.86 0.71 5.87
N LYS A 36 6.28 -0.43 6.40
CA LYS A 36 6.87 -0.53 7.74
C LYS A 36 8.17 0.28 7.81
N ASP A 37 9.02 0.17 6.80
CA ASP A 37 10.26 0.94 6.72
C ASP A 37 9.97 2.45 6.61
N LEU A 38 8.94 2.83 5.86
CA LEU A 38 8.50 4.23 5.76
C LEU A 38 7.98 4.78 7.11
N LEU A 39 7.28 3.96 7.90
CA LEU A 39 6.83 4.33 9.24
C LEU A 39 8.02 4.57 10.16
N VAL A 40 9.03 3.70 10.13
CA VAL A 40 10.27 3.88 10.89
C VAL A 40 10.96 5.18 10.47
N ALA A 41 11.11 5.43 9.18
CA ALA A 41 11.72 6.65 8.67
C ALA A 41 10.95 7.93 9.08
N THR A 42 9.62 7.87 9.10
CA THR A 42 8.77 8.99 9.57
C THR A 42 8.98 9.24 11.07
N ASN A 43 9.04 8.18 11.88
CA ASN A 43 9.30 8.31 13.32
C ASN A 43 10.68 8.90 13.61
N GLU A 44 11.70 8.51 12.84
CA GLU A 44 13.03 9.11 12.93
C GLU A 44 13.01 10.60 12.57
N ALA A 45 12.30 10.98 11.49
CA ALA A 45 12.14 12.38 11.10
C ALA A 45 11.44 13.22 12.19
N GLU A 46 10.40 12.67 12.82
CA GLU A 46 9.71 13.29 13.96
C GLU A 46 10.62 13.46 15.18
N GLN A 47 11.42 12.44 15.52
CA GLN A 47 12.38 12.54 16.62
C GLN A 47 13.43 13.63 16.37
N ILE A 48 14.00 13.70 15.16
CA ILE A 48 14.97 14.73 14.79
C ILE A 48 14.32 16.11 14.90
N THR A 49 13.10 16.27 14.39
CA THR A 49 12.35 17.53 14.45
C THR A 49 12.06 17.94 15.90
N THR A 50 11.68 17.00 16.75
CA THR A 50 11.44 17.23 18.18
C THR A 50 12.72 17.67 18.89
N GLN A 51 13.85 17.02 18.60
CA GLN A 51 15.14 17.38 19.16
C GLN A 51 15.57 18.78 18.74
N LEU A 52 15.47 19.12 17.45
CA LEU A 52 15.76 20.46 16.93
C LEU A 52 14.84 21.51 17.54
N THR A 53 13.56 21.19 17.74
CA THR A 53 12.59 22.07 18.41
C THR A 53 13.03 22.34 19.85
N TYR A 54 13.44 21.30 20.58
CA TYR A 54 13.92 21.43 21.95
C TYR A 54 15.21 22.25 22.04
N ASP A 55 16.17 21.99 21.15
CA ASP A 55 17.43 22.73 21.11
C ASP A 55 17.23 24.20 20.74
N PHE A 56 16.25 24.49 19.87
CA PHE A 56 15.83 25.85 19.54
C PHE A 56 15.17 26.55 20.73
N MET A 57 14.20 25.90 21.39
CA MET A 57 13.50 26.47 22.55
C MET A 57 14.43 26.70 23.76
N THR A 58 15.45 25.86 23.92
CA THR A 58 16.45 25.99 25.00
C THR A 58 17.58 26.96 24.67
N GLY A 59 17.59 27.55 23.46
CA GLY A 59 18.64 28.46 23.00
C GLY A 59 19.99 27.78 22.78
N LYS A 60 20.02 26.44 22.69
CA LYS A 60 21.22 25.67 22.33
C LYS A 60 21.54 25.77 20.83
N ASN A 61 20.55 26.05 20.01
CA ASN A 61 20.68 26.18 18.57
C ASN A 61 19.76 27.29 18.04
N ASP A 62 20.32 28.32 17.40
CA ASP A 62 19.56 29.43 16.80
C ASP A 62 19.17 29.17 15.33
N ASN A 63 19.45 27.98 14.79
CA ASN A 63 19.16 27.67 13.40
C ASN A 63 17.68 27.29 13.18
N ILE A 64 16.83 28.31 13.11
CA ILE A 64 15.41 28.18 12.77
C ILE A 64 15.18 27.63 11.35
N HIS A 65 16.11 27.82 10.42
CA HIS A 65 15.96 27.31 9.05
C HIS A 65 16.00 25.79 9.02
N ASP A 66 16.95 25.18 9.73
CA ASP A 66 17.04 23.72 9.84
C ASP A 66 15.79 23.14 10.52
N LEU A 67 15.28 23.82 11.55
CA LEU A 67 14.03 23.42 12.21
C LEU A 67 12.84 23.48 11.25
N MET A 68 12.67 24.58 10.51
CA MET A 68 11.57 24.71 9.54
C MET A 68 11.66 23.65 8.43
N ILE A 69 12.87 23.38 7.91
CA ILE A 69 13.08 22.35 6.89
C ILE A 69 12.75 20.96 7.46
N ALA A 70 13.21 20.66 8.67
CA ALA A 70 12.93 19.39 9.34
C ALA A 70 11.42 19.22 9.59
N GLN A 71 10.73 20.26 10.07
CA GLN A 71 9.29 20.26 10.28
C GLN A 71 8.51 20.01 8.99
N GLU A 72 8.84 20.72 7.91
CA GLU A 72 8.16 20.54 6.62
C GLU A 72 8.39 19.13 6.07
N LYS A 73 9.64 18.64 6.16
CA LYS A 73 9.99 17.27 5.75
C LYS A 73 9.22 16.24 6.57
N SER A 74 9.15 16.39 7.88
CA SER A 74 8.44 15.46 8.77
C SER A 74 6.94 15.44 8.47
N SER A 75 6.33 16.62 8.30
CA SER A 75 4.93 16.77 7.91
C SER A 75 4.62 16.10 6.57
N LEU A 76 5.46 16.33 5.56
CA LEU A 76 5.31 15.68 4.25
C LEU A 76 5.45 14.16 4.34
N MET A 77 6.44 13.66 5.08
CA MET A 77 6.65 12.22 5.31
C MET A 77 5.46 11.60 6.03
N LEU A 78 4.94 12.23 7.07
CA LEU A 78 3.76 11.76 7.81
C LEU A 78 2.54 11.66 6.90
N ASN A 79 2.28 12.70 6.11
CA ASN A 79 1.17 12.70 5.15
C ASN A 79 1.32 11.59 4.11
N PHE A 80 2.54 11.33 3.63
CA PHE A 80 2.81 10.25 2.70
C PHE A 80 2.62 8.87 3.36
N THR A 81 3.13 8.67 4.57
CA THR A 81 2.95 7.44 5.35
C THR A 81 1.47 7.15 5.62
N MET A 82 0.67 8.16 5.91
CA MET A 82 -0.78 7.99 6.09
C MET A 82 -1.47 7.54 4.80
N GLN A 83 -1.09 8.08 3.65
CA GLN A 83 -1.60 7.64 2.34
C GLN A 83 -1.21 6.18 2.05
N VAL A 84 0.05 5.82 2.27
CA VAL A 84 0.54 4.44 2.09
C VAL A 84 -0.19 3.48 3.03
N ARG A 85 -0.35 3.84 4.30
CA ARG A 85 -1.12 3.06 5.29
C ARG A 85 -2.54 2.81 4.81
N ASN A 86 -3.25 3.85 4.37
CA ASN A 86 -4.63 3.71 3.90
C ASN A 86 -4.71 2.81 2.66
N LYS A 87 -3.80 2.97 1.70
CA LYS A 87 -3.75 2.12 0.50
C LYS A 87 -3.42 0.67 0.80
N LEU A 88 -2.56 0.41 1.79
CA LEU A 88 -2.28 -0.94 2.25
C LEU A 88 -3.50 -1.61 2.89
N MET A 89 -4.28 -0.87 3.68
CA MET A 89 -5.52 -1.39 4.26
C MET A 89 -6.56 -1.68 3.17
N GLU A 90 -6.73 -0.75 2.21
CA GLU A 90 -7.61 -0.97 1.05
C GLU A 90 -7.21 -2.23 0.26
N ALA A 91 -5.91 -2.41 -0.01
CA ALA A 91 -5.41 -3.58 -0.73
C ALA A 91 -5.60 -4.88 0.06
N TYR A 92 -5.39 -4.85 1.37
CA TYR A 92 -5.67 -6.00 2.24
C TYR A 92 -7.16 -6.37 2.20
N ASP A 93 -8.05 -5.39 2.31
CA ASP A 93 -9.49 -5.62 2.21
C ASP A 93 -9.83 -6.19 0.83
N GLU A 94 -9.33 -5.60 -0.28
CA GLU A 94 -9.58 -6.08 -1.65
C GLU A 94 -9.17 -7.55 -1.83
N ILE A 95 -8.00 -7.94 -1.33
CA ILE A 95 -7.52 -9.33 -1.35
C ILE A 95 -8.51 -10.26 -0.65
N MET A 96 -9.04 -9.86 0.52
CA MET A 96 -10.01 -10.65 1.29
C MET A 96 -11.37 -10.81 0.58
N GLN A 97 -11.68 -9.92 -0.37
CA GLN A 97 -12.98 -9.88 -1.06
C GLN A 97 -12.93 -10.57 -2.42
N ILE A 98 -11.75 -11.02 -2.88
CA ILE A 98 -11.64 -11.83 -4.08
C ILE A 98 -12.28 -13.20 -3.80
N PRO A 99 -13.34 -13.58 -4.53
CA PRO A 99 -13.92 -14.90 -4.40
C PRO A 99 -12.91 -15.94 -4.90
N VAL A 100 -12.64 -16.95 -4.07
CA VAL A 100 -11.83 -18.13 -4.42
C VAL A 100 -12.55 -19.05 -5.39
#